data_AF-A0A968KL06-F1
#
_entry.id   AF-A0A968KL06-F1
#
_cell.length_a   1.000
_cell.length_b   1.000
_cell.length_c   1.000
_cell.angle_alpha   90.00
_cell.angle_beta   90.00
_cell.angle_gamma   90.00
#
_symmetry.space_group_name_H-M   'P 1'
#
loop_
_entity.id
_entity.type
_entity.pdbx_description
1 polymer ?
#
loop_
_entity_poly.entity_id
_entity_poly.type
_entity_poly.pdbx_seq_one_letter_code
_entity_poly.pdbx_strand_id
1 'polypeptide(L)' 'AGQRAAELDTLSQNGLDGKELAHRLAGLIMKQVFEHGFFHADLHPGNIYFLPENIICFLDFGMMGRVDRKSREDFSRLV' A
#
# COMPACT_ATOMS: atom_id res chain seq x y z
N ALA A 1 19.26 5.36 3.37
CA ALA A 1 18.93 4.57 2.17
C ALA A 1 17.63 3.83 2.44
N GLY A 2 16.78 3.60 1.44
CA GLY A 2 15.56 2.79 1.62
C GLY A 2 15.84 1.29 1.49
N GLN A 3 14.80 0.45 1.63
CA GLN A 3 14.89 -1.00 1.45
C GLN A 3 13.61 -1.58 0.84
N ARG A 4 13.65 -2.81 0.30
CA ARG A 4 12.46 -3.49 -0.23
C ARG A 4 11.55 -3.96 0.89
N ALA A 5 10.25 -3.99 0.63
CA ALA A 5 9.27 -4.51 1.59
C ALA A 5 9.42 -6.02 1.84
N ALA A 6 10.09 -6.76 0.94
CA ALA A 6 10.41 -8.16 1.14
C ALA A 6 11.46 -8.41 2.27
N GLU A 7 12.21 -7.39 2.67
CA GLU A 7 13.31 -7.48 3.64
C GLU A 7 12.85 -6.97 5.02
N LEU A 8 11.86 -7.64 5.63
CA LEU A 8 11.22 -7.18 6.87
C LEU A 8 12.15 -7.27 8.09
N ASP A 9 13.06 -8.24 8.14
CA ASP A 9 13.93 -8.48 9.30
C ASP A 9 14.91 -7.33 9.57
N THR A 10 15.18 -6.51 8.55
CA THR A 10 16.13 -5.38 8.63
C THR A 10 15.47 -4.02 8.80
N LEU A 11 14.13 -3.96 8.95
CA LEU A 11 13.38 -2.70 9.09
C LEU A 11 13.93 -1.83 10.23
N SER A 12 14.02 -2.40 11.44
CA SER A 12 14.46 -1.66 12.63
C SER A 12 15.91 -1.17 12.51
N GLN A 13 16.77 -1.93 11.83
CA GLN A 13 18.18 -1.55 11.60
C GLN A 13 18.29 -0.32 10.69
N ASN A 14 17.30 -0.12 9.82
CA ASN A 14 17.19 1.02 8.90
C ASN A 14 16.33 2.16 9.45
N GLY A 15 15.97 2.13 10.74
CA GLY A 15 15.16 3.17 11.39
C GLY A 15 13.70 3.19 10.93
N LEU A 16 13.20 2.08 10.40
CA LEU A 16 11.82 1.94 9.94
C LEU A 16 10.97 1.24 11.00
N ASP A 17 9.73 1.69 11.15
CA ASP A 17 8.73 1.08 12.02
C ASP A 17 7.77 0.24 11.17
N GLY A 18 7.86 -1.08 11.30
CA GLY A 18 7.01 -2.02 10.59
C GLY A 18 5.51 -1.86 10.90
N LYS A 19 5.15 -1.44 12.11
CA LYS A 19 3.73 -1.20 12.47
C LYS A 19 3.20 0.04 11.76
N GLU A 20 3.97 1.12 11.76
CA GLU A 20 3.61 2.35 11.07
C GLU A 20 3.50 2.12 9.56
N LEU A 21 4.45 1.39 8.98
CA LEU A 21 4.42 1.01 7.56
C LEU A 21 3.20 0.15 7.22
N ALA A 22 2.86 -0.84 8.04
CA ALA A 22 1.66 -1.66 7.85
C ALA A 22 0.38 -0.81 7.92
N HIS A 23 0.30 0.10 8.90
CA HIS A 23 -0.83 1.01 9.05
C HIS A 23 -0.99 1.93 7.84
N ARG A 24 0.11 2.53 7.37
CA ARG A 24 0.12 3.37 6.17
C ARG A 24 -0.23 2.61 4.92
N LEU A 25 0.30 1.39 4.74
CA LEU A 25 0.03 0.57 3.57
C LEU A 25 -1.45 0.20 3.50
N ALA A 26 -2.03 -0.24 4.62
CA ALA A 26 -3.46 -0.51 4.71
C ALA A 26 -4.30 0.74 4.38
N GLY A 27 -3.95 1.89 4.95
CA GLY A 27 -4.61 3.17 4.66
C GLY A 27 -4.53 3.56 3.18
N LEU A 28 -3.37 3.40 2.53
CA LEU A 28 -3.18 3.67 1.10
C LEU A 28 -4.08 2.79 0.23
N ILE A 29 -4.19 1.49 0.55
CA ILE A 29 -5.08 0.57 -0.17
C ILE A 29 -6.54 0.99 -0.02
N MET A 30 -6.95 1.34 1.20
CA MET A 30 -8.32 1.81 1.45
C MET A 30 -8.63 3.09 0.65
N LYS A 31 -7.72 4.06 0.62
CA LYS A 31 -7.88 5.27 -0.19
C LYS A 31 -7.97 4.96 -1.68
N GLN A 32 -7.10 4.09 -2.18
CA GLN A 32 -7.12 3.66 -3.58
C GLN A 32 -8.48 3.08 -3.98
N VAL A 33 -9.04 2.19 -3.16
CA VAL A 33 -10.33 1.54 -3.43
C VAL A 33 -11.49 2.51 -3.22
N PHE A 34 -11.60 3.10 -2.02
CA PHE A 34 -12.81 3.80 -1.58
C PHE A 34 -12.84 5.29 -1.87
N GLU A 35 -11.68 5.95 -2.03
CA GLU A 35 -11.61 7.38 -2.38
C GLU A 35 -11.34 7.56 -3.89
N HIS A 36 -10.37 6.84 -4.43
CA HIS A 36 -9.94 7.01 -5.83
C HIS A 36 -10.67 6.09 -6.81
N GLY A 37 -11.09 4.90 -6.39
CA GLY A 37 -11.67 3.89 -7.28
C GLY A 37 -10.67 3.28 -8.27
N PHE A 38 -9.38 3.41 -7.98
CA PHE A 38 -8.28 2.82 -8.73
C PHE A 38 -7.25 2.29 -7.75
N PHE A 39 -6.92 1.02 -7.86
CA PHE A 39 -6.14 0.33 -6.84
C PHE A 39 -5.12 -0.61 -7.43
N HIS A 40 -4.05 -0.84 -6.68
CA HIS A 40 -3.01 -1.79 -7.05
C HIS A 40 -3.54 -3.21 -6.86
N ALA A 41 -3.72 -3.94 -7.97
CA ALA A 41 -4.34 -5.26 -7.96
C ALA A 41 -3.36 -6.37 -7.52
N ASP A 42 -2.04 -6.12 -7.62
CA ASP A 42 -1.00 -7.07 -7.20
C ASP A 42 0.05 -6.41 -6.30
N LEU A 43 -0.23 -6.31 -5.00
CA LEU A 43 0.66 -5.68 -4.01
C LEU A 43 1.79 -6.61 -3.56
N HIS A 44 2.53 -7.16 -4.52
CA HIS A 44 3.68 -8.00 -4.23
C HIS A 44 4.79 -7.20 -3.51
N PRO A 45 5.38 -7.70 -2.41
CA PRO A 45 6.42 -6.97 -1.66
C PRO A 45 7.65 -6.56 -2.48
N GLY A 46 7.91 -7.25 -3.60
CA GLY A 46 8.96 -6.88 -4.56
C GLY A 46 8.72 -5.54 -5.27
N ASN A 47 7.46 -5.09 -5.36
CA ASN A 47 7.05 -3.84 -6.00
C ASN A 47 6.93 -2.68 -5.01
N ILE A 48 7.27 -2.90 -3.74
CA ILE A 48 7.15 -1.90 -2.67
C ILE A 48 8.53 -1.64 -2.10
N TYR A 49 8.88 -0.36 -2.01
CA TYR A 49 10.10 0.12 -1.40
C TYR A 49 9.75 1.02 -0.20
N PHE A 50 10.41 0.79 0.93
CA PHE A 50 10.32 1.64 2.10
C PHE A 50 11.47 2.63 2.11
N LEU A 51 11.12 3.91 2.14
CA LEU A 51 12.03 5.03 2.21
C LEU A 51 12.11 5.53 3.67
N PRO A 52 13.12 6.36 4.01
CA PRO A 52 13.20 7.00 5.32
C PRO A 52 11.89 7.67 5.73
N GLU A 53 11.67 7.80 7.04
CA GLU A 53 10.43 8.37 7.60
C GLU A 53 9.17 7.53 7.31
N ASN A 54 9.34 6.21 7.14
CA ASN A 54 8.25 5.27 6.87
C ASN A 54 7.43 5.62 5.61
N ILE A 55 8.10 6.17 4.60
CA ILE A 55 7.48 6.50 3.31
C ILE A 55 7.39 5.23 2.47
N ILE A 56 6.21 4.99 1.89
CA ILE A 56 5.93 3.85 1.01
C ILE A 56 6.03 4.31 -0.44
N CYS A 57 6.87 3.64 -1.22
CA CYS A 57 7.05 3.87 -2.64
C CYS A 57 6.60 2.62 -3.41
N PHE A 58 5.68 2.80 -4.36
CA PHE A 58 5.29 1.75 -5.31
C PHE A 58 6.17 1.87 -6.56
N LEU A 59 6.77 0.75 -6.98
CA LEU A 59 7.71 0.69 -8.10
C LEU A 59 7.03 0.27 -9.40
N ASP A 60 6.03 -0.60 -9.30
CA ASP A 60 5.28 -1.15 -10.41
C ASP A 60 3.82 -0.69 -10.33
N PHE A 61 3.18 -0.52 -11.49
CA PHE A 61 1.77 -0.20 -11.66
C PHE A 61 1.18 -0.95 -12.87
N GLY A 62 1.79 -2.07 -13.28
CA GLY A 62 1.36 -2.87 -14.43
C GLY A 62 0.05 -3.62 -14.20
N MET A 63 -0.26 -3.95 -12.94
CA MET A 63 -1.50 -4.59 -12.54
C MET A 63 -2.32 -3.68 -11.62
N MET A 64 -3.23 -2.92 -12.23
CA MET A 64 -4.14 -2.02 -11.54
C MET A 64 -5.59 -2.36 -11.85
N GLY A 65 -6.44 -2.27 -10.84
CA GLY A 65 -7.88 -2.45 -10.94
C GLY A 65 -8.64 -1.13 -10.84
N ARG A 66 -9.90 -1.13 -11.30
CA ARG A 66 -10.83 -0.02 -11.11
C ARG A 66 -12.10 -0.54 -10.44
N VAL A 67 -12.66 0.27 -9.55
CA VAL A 67 -13.98 0.07 -8.97
C VAL A 67 -14.82 1.27 -9.34
N ASP A 68 -15.96 1.04 -9.98
CA ASP A 68 -16.87 2.13 -10.30
C ASP A 68 -17.50 2.72 -9.03
N ARG A 69 -18.05 3.92 -9.17
CA ARG A 69 -18.60 4.67 -8.03
C ARG A 69 -19.73 3.91 -7.34
N LYS A 70 -20.61 3.26 -8.11
CA LYS A 70 -21.74 2.52 -7.56
C LYS A 70 -21.27 1.37 -6.67
N SER A 71 -20.34 0.56 -7.19
CA SER A 71 -19.77 -0.56 -6.45
C SER A 71 -19.04 -0.07 -5.20
N ARG A 72 -18.31 1.05 -5.26
CA ARG A 72 -17.69 1.67 -4.06
C ARG A 72 -18.71 2.04 -2.99
N GLU A 73 -19.80 2.68 -3.38
CA GLU A 73 -20.89 3.08 -2.48
C GLU A 73 -21.57 1.85 -1.87
N ASP A 74 -21.78 0.79 -2.67
CA ASP A 74 -22.36 -0.48 -2.21
C ASP A 74 -21.41 -1.19 -1.21
N PHE A 75 -20.11 -1.29 -1.52
CA PHE A 75 -19.12 -1.89 -0.62
C PHE A 75 -19.00 -1.14 0.71
N SER A 76 -19.03 0.19 0.69
CA SER A 76 -18.95 1.00 1.90
C SER A 76 -20.13 0.79 2.85
N ARG A 77 -21.23 0.16 2.41
CA ARG A 77 -22.38 -0.18 3.26
C ARG A 77 -22.26 -1.56 3.93
N LEU A 78 -21.28 -2.37 3.51
CA LEU A 78 -21.06 -3.73 4.03
C LEU A 78 -20.05 -3.78 5.19
N VAL A 79 -19.36 -2.67 5.45
CA VAL A 79 -18.37 -2.46 6.51
C VAL A 79 -18.82 -1.33 7.41
#